data_AF-A0A0B1TE74-F1
#
_entry.id   AF-A0A0B1TE74-F1
#
_cell.length_a   1.000
_cell.length_b   1.000
_cell.length_c   1.000
_cell.angle_alpha   90.00
_cell.angle_beta   90.00
_cell.angle_gamma   90.00
#
_symmetry.space_group_name_H-M   'P 1'
#
loop_
_entity.id
_entity.type
_entity.pdbx_description
1 polymer ?
#
loop_
_entity_poly.entity_id
_entity_poly.type
_entity_poly.pdbx_seq_one_letter_code
_entity_poly.pdbx_strand_id
1 'polypeptide(L)' 'MGIPLYLIPCLLAFYVAADPYDDPHTLWNRQTMVHLFEWKWTDIAAECENFLQYYGYGAVQVILCK' A
#
# COMPACT_ATOMS: atom_id res chain seq x y z
N MET A 1 -24.91 -20.12 -25.13
CA MET A 1 -23.75 -19.89 -26.01
C MET A 1 -22.51 -20.26 -25.19
N GLY A 2 -22.01 -21.48 -25.36
CA GLY A 2 -20.97 -22.05 -24.49
C GLY A 2 -19.63 -21.37 -24.67
N ILE A 3 -18.92 -21.14 -23.57
CA ILE A 3 -17.57 -20.55 -23.59
C ILE A 3 -16.65 -21.52 -24.35
N PRO A 4 -15.96 -21.07 -25.41
CA PRO A 4 -15.06 -21.93 -26.17
C PRO A 4 -13.95 -22.55 -25.30
N LEU A 5 -13.74 -23.87 -25.42
CA LEU A 5 -12.79 -24.64 -24.60
C LEU A 5 -11.34 -24.11 -24.65
N TYR A 6 -10.96 -23.44 -25.74
CA TYR A 6 -9.64 -22.81 -25.91
C TYR A 6 -9.44 -21.53 -25.07
N LEU A 7 -10.52 -20.92 -24.57
CA LEU A 7 -10.46 -19.74 -23.69
C LEU A 7 -10.30 -20.13 -22.20
N ILE A 8 -10.57 -21.38 -21.84
CA ILE A 8 -10.44 -21.91 -20.47
C ILE A 8 -9.03 -21.71 -19.89
N PRO A 9 -7.93 -22.06 -20.58
CA PRO A 9 -6.59 -21.81 -20.06
C PRO A 9 -6.28 -20.31 -19.89
N CYS A 10 -6.88 -19.45 -20.73
CA CYS A 10 -6.73 -18.00 -20.60
C CYS A 10 -7.47 -17.48 -19.35
N LEU A 11 -8.69 -17.95 -19.10
CA LEU A 11 -9.48 -17.57 -17.91
C LEU A 11 -8.82 -18.08 -16.61
N LEU A 12 -8.28 -19.30 -16.60
CA LEU A 12 -7.53 -19.84 -15.46
C LEU A 12 -6.27 -19.01 -15.14
N ALA A 13 -5.57 -18.51 -16.16
CA ALA A 13 -4.41 -17.64 -15.95
C ALA A 13 -4.78 -16.31 -15.29
N PHE A 14 -5.93 -15.72 -15.63
CA PHE A 14 -6.43 -14.49 -14.97
C PHE A 14 -6.79 -14.71 -13.49
N TYR A 15 -7.34 -15.88 -13.14
CA TYR A 15 -7.70 -16.18 -11.75
C TYR A 15 -6.49 -16.38 -10.83
N VAL A 16 -5.37 -16.89 -11.36
CA VAL A 16 -4.15 -17.16 -10.57
C VAL A 16 -3.33 -15.91 -10.29
N ALA A 17 -3.48 -14.84 -11.07
CA ALA A 17 -2.65 -13.63 -10.98
C ALA A 17 -3.10 -12.60 -9.91
N ALA A 18 -4.11 -12.92 -9.09
CA ALA A 18 -4.54 -12.03 -8.01
C ALA A 18 -3.67 -12.27 -6.77
N ASP A 19 -2.58 -11.50 -6.63
CA ASP A 19 -1.75 -11.51 -5.41
C ASP A 19 -2.51 -10.80 -4.26
N PRO A 20 -2.81 -11.50 -3.15
CA PRO A 20 -3.63 -10.93 -2.08
C PRO A 20 -2.89 -9.91 -1.20
N TYR A 21 -1.61 -9.63 -1.46
CA TYR A 21 -0.74 -8.83 -0.60
C TYR A 21 -0.27 -7.50 -1.22
N ASP A 22 -0.83 -7.10 -2.36
CA ASP A 22 -0.45 -5.85 -3.04
C ASP A 22 -1.22 -4.61 -2.56
N ASP A 23 -2.15 -4.74 -1.60
CA ASP A 23 -2.90 -3.60 -1.07
C ASP A 23 -2.10 -2.90 0.06
N PRO A 24 -1.70 -1.62 -0.11
CA PRO A 24 -0.92 -0.90 0.90
C PRO A 24 -1.74 -0.39 2.08
N HIS A 25 -3.07 -0.62 2.08
CA HIS A 25 -4.01 -0.17 3.12
C HIS A 25 -3.97 1.35 3.41
N THR A 26 -3.60 2.16 2.42
CA THR A 26 -3.64 3.63 2.52
C THR A 26 -4.97 4.19 2.02
N LEU A 27 -5.28 5.44 2.40
CA LEU A 27 -6.44 6.13 1.86
C LEU A 27 -6.28 6.38 0.35
N TRP A 28 -7.40 6.38 -0.38
CA TRP A 28 -7.42 6.52 -1.84
C TRP A 28 -6.68 7.78 -2.37
N ASN A 29 -6.63 8.85 -1.57
CA ASN A 29 -5.95 10.10 -1.91
C ASN A 29 -4.56 10.25 -1.26
N ARG A 30 -3.97 9.15 -0.78
CA ARG A 30 -2.69 9.11 -0.07
C ARG A 30 -1.84 7.93 -0.50
N GLN A 31 -1.21 8.06 -1.67
CA GLN A 31 -0.41 7.00 -2.28
C GLN A 31 1.07 7.06 -1.88
N THR A 32 1.53 8.20 -1.34
CA THR A 32 2.94 8.40 -1.01
C THR A 32 3.26 7.88 0.38
N MET A 33 4.33 7.09 0.47
CA MET A 33 4.92 6.61 1.71
C MET A 33 6.27 7.32 1.94
N VAL A 34 6.59 7.62 3.20
CA VAL A 34 7.83 8.29 3.60
C VAL A 34 8.64 7.39 4.51
N HIS A 35 9.96 7.38 4.34
CA HIS A 35 10.86 6.67 5.25
C HIS A 35 11.50 7.67 6.21
N LEU A 36 11.11 7.61 7.49
CA LEU A 36 11.68 8.44 8.54
C LEU A 36 12.79 7.67 9.26
N PHE A 37 14.02 7.80 8.76
CA PHE A 37 15.20 7.08 9.24
C PHE A 37 15.63 7.51 10.65
N GLU A 38 15.69 6.57 11.60
CA GLU A 38 16.12 6.80 13.00
C GLU A 38 15.30 7.85 13.79
N TRP A 39 14.04 8.07 13.43
CA TRP A 39 13.16 8.96 14.18
C TRP A 39 12.60 8.29 15.43
N LYS A 40 12.31 9.11 16.46
CA LYS A 40 11.61 8.66 17.67
C LYS A 40 10.11 8.58 17.45
N TRP A 41 9.43 7.70 18.17
CA TRP A 41 7.97 7.53 18.06
C TRP A 41 7.19 8.81 18.36
N THR A 42 7.64 9.60 19.34
CA THR A 42 6.99 10.87 19.71
C THR A 42 7.04 11.89 18.57
N ASP A 43 8.17 11.91 17.85
CA ASP A 43 8.40 12.86 16.78
C ASP A 43 7.65 12.42 15.52
N ILE A 44 7.58 11.11 15.25
CA ILE A 44 6.75 10.53 14.18
C ILE A 44 5.26 10.85 14.44
N ALA A 45 4.77 10.69 15.67
CA ALA A 45 3.39 11.00 16.00
C ALA A 45 3.06 12.49 15.77
N ALA A 46 3.94 13.39 16.23
CA ALA A 46 3.80 14.81 15.99
C ALA A 46 3.84 15.15 14.49
N GLU A 47 4.69 14.49 13.71
CA GLU A 47 4.82 14.71 12.26
C GLU A 47 3.58 14.21 11.50
N CYS A 48 3.00 13.08 11.94
CA CYS A 48 1.72 12.58 11.43
C CYS A 48 0.61 13.62 11.55
N GLU A 49 0.46 14.23 12.73
CA GLU A 49 -0.60 15.18 13.05
C GLU A 49 -0.37 16.58 12.46
N ASN A 50 0.88 17.07 12.49
CA ASN A 50 1.18 18.45 12.11
C ASN A 50 1.51 18.63 10.62
N PHE A 51 1.97 17.58 9.93
CA PHE A 51 2.43 17.67 8.55
C PHE A 51 1.83 16.60 7.65
N LEU A 52 2.15 15.32 7.86
CA LEU A 52 1.87 14.24 6.91
C LEU A 52 0.37 14.12 6.56
N GLN A 53 -0.50 14.34 7.54
CA GLN A 53 -1.93 14.38 7.32
C GLN A 53 -2.35 15.49 6.33
N TYR A 54 -1.81 16.70 6.43
CA TYR A 54 -2.20 17.81 5.56
C TYR A 54 -1.63 17.69 4.14
N TYR A 55 -0.47 17.07 3.98
CA TYR A 55 0.23 16.95 2.70
C TYR A 55 -0.05 15.65 1.93
N GLY A 56 -0.94 14.79 2.41
CA GLY A 56 -1.41 13.63 1.64
C GLY A 56 -0.50 12.40 1.70
N TYR A 57 0.34 12.26 2.73
CA TYR A 57 1.12 11.05 2.95
C TYR A 57 0.24 9.94 3.55
N GLY A 58 0.46 8.69 3.13
CA GLY A 58 -0.36 7.53 3.47
C GLY A 58 0.25 6.57 4.48
N ALA A 59 1.58 6.44 4.49
CA ALA A 59 2.28 5.54 5.41
C ALA A 59 3.69 6.05 5.76
N VAL A 60 4.20 5.61 6.92
CA VAL A 60 5.57 5.86 7.37
C VAL A 60 6.31 4.53 7.48
N GLN A 61 7.42 4.39 6.77
CA GLN A 61 8.36 3.30 6.95
C GLN A 61 9.33 3.67 8.09
N VAL A 62 9.45 2.76 9.06
CA VAL A 62 10.33 2.91 10.23
C VAL A 62 11.47 1.91 10.16
N ILE A 63 12.70 2.37 10.40
CA ILE A 63 13.88 1.52 10.55
C ILE A 63 14.56 1.87 11.86
N LEU A 64 14.29 1.04 12.88
CA LEU A 64 14.75 1.21 14.27
C LEU A 64 14.28 2.53 14.92
N CYS A 65 13.29 2.45 15.79
CA CYS A 65 12.92 3.61 16.61
C CYS A 65 13.98 3.83 17.69
N LYS A 66 14.48 5.06 17.76
CA LYS A 66 15.29 5.54 18.89
C LYS A 66 14.40 6.06 20.02
#